data_AF-A0A5Y7UD68-F1
#
_entry.id   AF-A0A5Y7UD68-F1
#
_cell.length_a   1.000
_cell.length_b   1.000
_cell.length_c   1.000
_cell.angle_alpha   90.00
_cell.angle_beta   90.00
_cell.angle_gamma   90.00
#
_symmetry.space_group_name_H-M   'P 1'
#
loop_
_entity.id
_entity.type
_entity.pdbx_description
1 polymer ?
#
loop_
_entity_poly.entity_id
_entity_poly.type
_entity_poly.pdbx_seq_one_letter_code
_entity_poly.pdbx_strand_id
1 'polypeptide(L)'
;MDRAAPGEADEVLYYHTDVNGAPEEMTDGGGNIVWEAGYQVWGNLTHEKETRPVQQNLRFQGQYLDRETGLHYNLYRFYDPDIGKFISGDPISIRGGINLYQYAPNPIKWIDPLGLYNGEGQRELGKYHVFHEHNLDITEYGLSDAEHFSRGNQAISERMKNDPAFRREMQTKYPGVVEHVQPSSGGKFSTESPPGLTWHHENKPGVLSLVDRLDHKTYHKIYHPDGSGGRKKWGGGTGCR
;
A
#
# COMPACT_ATOMS: atom_id res chain seq x y z
N MET A 1 16.02 -33.50 -15.40
CA MET A 1 16.42 -32.67 -16.56
C MET A 1 15.89 -33.38 -17.79
N ASP A 2 14.64 -33.12 -18.16
CA ASP A 2 14.11 -33.65 -19.42
C ASP A 2 14.65 -32.82 -20.57
N ARG A 3 15.31 -33.50 -21.51
CA ARG A 3 15.85 -32.91 -22.73
C ARG A 3 14.72 -32.86 -23.75
N ALA A 4 14.41 -31.65 -24.23
CA ALA A 4 13.53 -31.46 -25.38
C ALA A 4 14.05 -32.27 -26.58
N ALA A 5 13.13 -32.94 -27.28
CA ALA A 5 13.43 -33.73 -28.46
C ALA A 5 13.90 -32.82 -29.62
N PRO A 6 14.84 -33.27 -30.48
CA PRO A 6 15.32 -32.47 -31.59
C PRO A 6 14.31 -32.51 -32.75
N GLY A 7 13.72 -31.36 -33.11
CA GLY A 7 12.97 -31.24 -34.36
C GLY A 7 11.72 -30.34 -34.36
N GLU A 8 11.28 -29.79 -33.23
CA GLU A 8 10.24 -28.75 -33.23
C GLU A 8 10.87 -27.41 -33.63
N ALA A 9 10.43 -26.86 -34.76
CA ALA A 9 10.75 -25.49 -35.12
C ALA A 9 10.18 -24.56 -34.03
N ASP A 10 10.96 -23.55 -33.63
CA ASP A 10 10.48 -22.50 -32.74
C ASP A 10 9.21 -21.89 -33.35
N GLU A 11 8.08 -22.06 -32.66
CA GLU A 11 6.80 -21.50 -33.08
C GLU A 11 6.63 -20.10 -32.49
N VAL A 12 6.33 -19.13 -33.35
CA VAL A 12 6.02 -17.75 -32.93
C VAL A 12 4.51 -17.60 -32.80
N LEU A 13 4.06 -17.19 -31.62
CA LEU A 13 2.68 -16.87 -31.32
C LEU A 13 2.51 -15.38 -31.06
N TYR A 14 1.41 -14.83 -31.56
CA TYR A 14 1.10 -13.41 -31.47
C TYR A 14 -0.08 -13.21 -30.54
N TYR A 15 0.06 -12.32 -29.57
CA TYR A 15 -0.97 -11.98 -28.61
C TYR A 15 -1.78 -10.79 -29.10
N HIS A 16 -3.10 -10.88 -28.95
CA HIS A 16 -4.04 -9.78 -29.15
C HIS A 16 -4.71 -9.51 -27.81
N THR A 17 -4.63 -8.27 -27.35
CA THR A 17 -5.06 -7.90 -26.00
C THR A 17 -6.16 -6.85 -26.03
N ASP A 18 -7.03 -6.90 -25.03
CA ASP A 18 -7.97 -5.83 -24.72
C ASP A 18 -7.24 -4.54 -24.28
N VAL A 19 -7.96 -3.43 -24.15
CA VAL A 19 -7.45 -2.11 -23.76
C VAL A 19 -6.80 -2.09 -22.37
N ASN A 20 -7.19 -3.01 -21.47
CA ASN A 20 -6.57 -3.20 -20.16
C ASN A 20 -5.28 -4.08 -20.23
N GLY A 21 -4.98 -4.63 -21.40
CA GLY A 21 -3.83 -5.49 -21.67
C GLY A 21 -4.05 -6.98 -21.36
N ALA A 22 -5.27 -7.41 -21.01
CA ALA A 22 -5.61 -8.83 -20.91
C ALA A 22 -5.55 -9.50 -22.30
N PRO A 23 -4.85 -10.63 -22.48
CA PRO A 23 -4.88 -11.39 -23.72
C PRO A 23 -6.28 -11.93 -24.03
N GLU A 24 -6.87 -11.55 -25.15
CA GLU A 24 -8.16 -12.09 -25.63
C GLU A 24 -7.96 -13.18 -26.67
N GLU A 25 -6.92 -13.07 -27.50
CA GLU A 25 -6.63 -14.05 -28.55
C GLU A 25 -5.13 -14.29 -28.69
N MET A 26 -4.79 -15.47 -29.19
CA MET A 26 -3.44 -15.81 -29.63
C MET A 26 -3.49 -16.46 -31.01
N THR A 27 -2.66 -16.01 -31.93
CA THR A 27 -2.61 -16.52 -33.31
C THR A 27 -1.24 -17.10 -33.69
N ASP A 28 -1.23 -18.06 -34.60
CA ASP A 28 0.00 -18.56 -35.24
C ASP A 28 0.52 -17.60 -36.34
N GLY A 29 1.64 -17.95 -36.98
CA GLY A 29 2.21 -17.18 -38.09
C GLY A 29 1.35 -17.12 -39.36
N GLY A 30 0.32 -17.96 -39.47
CA GLY A 30 -0.69 -17.91 -40.53
C GLY A 30 -1.92 -17.06 -40.18
N GLY A 31 -2.00 -16.54 -38.95
CA GLY A 31 -3.14 -15.79 -38.45
C GLY A 31 -4.30 -16.67 -37.95
N ASN A 32 -4.10 -17.97 -37.79
CA ASN A 32 -5.14 -18.84 -37.23
C ASN A 32 -5.18 -18.68 -35.70
N ILE A 33 -6.37 -18.59 -35.13
CA ILE A 33 -6.56 -18.54 -33.67
C ILE A 33 -6.18 -19.90 -33.06
N VAL A 34 -5.23 -19.88 -32.13
CA VAL A 34 -4.77 -21.04 -31.38
C VAL A 34 -5.34 -21.09 -29.96
N TRP A 35 -5.67 -19.93 -29.41
CA TRP A 35 -6.31 -19.74 -28.11
C TRP A 35 -7.14 -18.46 -28.11
N GLU A 36 -8.31 -18.49 -27.46
CA GLU A 36 -9.16 -17.31 -27.24
C GLU A 36 -9.79 -17.35 -25.84
N ALA A 37 -10.05 -16.18 -25.28
CA ALA A 37 -10.73 -16.02 -24.00
C ALA A 37 -11.51 -14.70 -23.94
N GLY A 38 -12.58 -14.69 -23.16
CA GLY A 38 -13.31 -13.48 -22.82
C GLY A 38 -13.36 -13.26 -21.32
N TYR A 39 -13.34 -12.00 -20.88
CA TYR A 39 -13.21 -11.64 -19.46
C TYR A 39 -14.40 -10.86 -18.93
N GLN A 40 -14.68 -11.05 -17.64
CA GLN A 40 -15.43 -10.11 -16.82
C GLN A 40 -14.54 -8.94 -16.40
N VAL A 41 -15.16 -7.89 -15.86
CA VAL A 41 -14.50 -6.62 -15.48
C VAL A 41 -13.27 -6.81 -14.59
N TRP A 42 -13.27 -7.81 -13.70
CA TRP A 42 -12.20 -8.05 -12.74
C TRP A 42 -11.23 -9.17 -13.16
N GLY A 43 -11.26 -9.59 -14.43
CA GLY A 43 -10.31 -10.55 -14.98
C GLY A 43 -10.75 -12.01 -14.87
N ASN A 44 -11.97 -12.26 -14.39
CA ASN A 44 -12.58 -13.59 -14.40
C ASN A 44 -12.91 -14.04 -15.82
N LEU A 45 -12.66 -15.30 -16.14
CA LEU A 45 -12.99 -15.83 -17.46
C LEU A 45 -14.50 -16.04 -17.61
N THR A 46 -15.05 -15.58 -18.73
CA THR A 46 -16.39 -15.95 -19.21
C THR A 46 -16.34 -17.19 -20.11
N HIS A 47 -15.23 -17.34 -20.84
CA HIS A 47 -14.90 -18.50 -21.64
C HIS A 47 -13.39 -18.53 -21.89
N GLU A 48 -12.86 -19.73 -22.15
CA GLU A 48 -11.50 -19.99 -22.59
C GLU A 48 -11.57 -21.17 -23.56
N LYS A 49 -10.94 -21.06 -24.73
CA LYS A 49 -10.94 -22.10 -25.76
C LYS A 49 -9.57 -22.21 -26.41
N GLU A 50 -9.13 -23.44 -26.56
CA GLU A 50 -7.92 -23.83 -27.26
C GLU A 50 -8.30 -24.61 -28.52
N THR A 51 -7.72 -24.26 -29.67
CA THR A 51 -7.92 -25.04 -30.92
C THR A 51 -6.88 -26.15 -31.08
N ARG A 52 -5.79 -26.06 -30.32
CA ARG A 52 -4.74 -27.07 -30.16
C ARG A 52 -4.07 -26.88 -28.78
N PRO A 53 -3.32 -27.86 -28.26
CA PRO A 53 -2.66 -27.73 -26.97
C PRO A 53 -1.74 -26.51 -26.92
N VAL A 54 -2.11 -25.50 -26.13
CA VAL A 54 -1.28 -24.32 -25.89
C VAL A 54 -1.57 -23.75 -24.51
N GLN A 55 -0.55 -23.63 -23.66
CA GLN A 55 -0.76 -23.15 -22.31
C GLN A 55 -0.62 -21.63 -22.24
N GLN A 56 -1.77 -20.94 -22.16
CA GLN A 56 -1.83 -19.50 -21.98
C GLN A 56 -2.26 -19.13 -20.56
N ASN A 57 -1.37 -18.51 -19.78
CA ASN A 57 -1.63 -18.16 -18.39
C ASN A 57 -1.54 -16.66 -18.10
N LEU A 58 -1.19 -15.80 -19.06
CA LEU A 58 -1.16 -14.36 -18.82
C LEU A 58 -2.57 -13.80 -18.59
N ARG A 59 -2.68 -12.83 -17.68
CA ARG A 59 -3.94 -12.15 -17.33
C ARG A 59 -3.75 -10.64 -17.51
N PHE A 60 -4.28 -9.79 -16.61
CA PHE A 60 -3.95 -8.36 -16.67
C PHE A 60 -2.44 -8.14 -16.65
N GLN A 61 -1.98 -6.96 -17.08
CA GLN A 61 -0.55 -6.67 -17.16
C GLN A 61 0.15 -6.91 -15.81
N GLY A 62 1.16 -7.80 -15.82
CA GLY A 62 1.90 -8.23 -14.62
C GLY A 62 1.33 -9.47 -13.92
N GLN A 63 0.16 -9.96 -14.33
CA GLN A 63 -0.50 -11.12 -13.73
C GLN A 63 -0.25 -12.42 -14.50
N TYR A 64 -0.06 -13.50 -13.74
CA TYR A 64 0.05 -14.87 -14.23
C TYR A 64 -0.96 -15.76 -13.51
N LEU A 65 -1.84 -16.43 -14.24
CA LEU A 65 -2.80 -17.38 -13.68
C LEU A 65 -2.06 -18.60 -13.11
N ASP A 66 -2.26 -18.82 -11.82
CA ASP A 66 -2.02 -20.11 -11.19
C ASP A 66 -3.28 -20.99 -11.36
N ARG A 67 -3.17 -22.01 -12.23
CA ARG A 67 -4.29 -22.90 -12.54
C ARG A 67 -4.66 -23.84 -11.37
N GLU A 68 -3.78 -24.05 -10.39
CA GLU A 68 -4.08 -24.90 -9.23
C GLU A 68 -5.05 -24.20 -8.28
N THR A 69 -4.86 -22.89 -8.07
CA THR A 69 -5.65 -22.09 -7.14
C THR A 69 -6.75 -21.26 -7.82
N GLY A 70 -6.61 -20.99 -9.12
CA GLY A 70 -7.44 -20.02 -9.84
C GLY A 70 -7.05 -18.56 -9.59
N LEU A 71 -6.04 -18.31 -8.74
CA LEU A 71 -5.59 -16.96 -8.41
C LEU A 71 -4.58 -16.44 -9.44
N HIS A 72 -4.49 -15.13 -9.54
CA HIS A 72 -3.55 -14.46 -10.43
C HIS A 72 -2.34 -14.00 -9.62
N TYR A 73 -1.19 -14.62 -9.86
CA TYR A 73 0.08 -14.21 -9.27
C TYR A 73 0.56 -12.89 -9.88
N ASN A 74 0.77 -11.90 -9.02
CA ASN A 74 1.16 -10.54 -9.38
C ASN A 74 2.38 -10.14 -8.54
N LEU A 75 3.52 -10.76 -8.85
CA LEU A 75 4.85 -10.64 -8.23
C LEU A 75 4.90 -10.74 -6.70
N TYR A 76 4.42 -9.74 -5.97
CA TYR A 76 4.41 -9.74 -4.51
C TYR A 76 3.10 -10.26 -3.88
N ARG A 77 2.02 -10.37 -4.66
CA ARG A 77 0.70 -10.73 -4.15
C ARG A 77 -0.07 -11.64 -5.10
N PHE A 78 -1.03 -12.37 -4.55
CA PHE A 78 -2.03 -13.11 -5.32
C PHE A 78 -3.31 -12.28 -5.40
N TYR A 79 -3.83 -12.12 -6.61
CA TYR A 79 -5.07 -11.44 -6.92
C TYR A 79 -6.18 -12.46 -7.16
N ASP A 80 -7.32 -12.22 -6.54
CA ASP A 80 -8.54 -13.01 -6.70
C ASP A 80 -9.50 -12.27 -7.65
N PRO A 81 -9.72 -12.80 -8.87
CA PRO A 81 -10.60 -12.19 -9.86
C PRO A 81 -12.09 -12.25 -9.49
N ASP A 82 -12.51 -13.16 -8.59
CA ASP A 82 -13.91 -13.27 -8.15
C ASP A 82 -14.34 -12.05 -7.33
N ILE A 83 -13.42 -11.54 -6.51
CA ILE A 83 -13.68 -10.39 -5.62
C ILE A 83 -12.98 -9.10 -6.07
N GLY A 84 -12.13 -9.17 -7.10
CA GLY A 84 -11.42 -8.04 -7.68
C GLY A 84 -10.34 -7.44 -6.78
N LYS A 85 -9.68 -8.25 -5.94
CA LYS A 85 -8.75 -7.79 -4.90
C LYS A 85 -7.59 -8.74 -4.69
N PHE A 86 -6.50 -8.23 -4.11
CA PHE A 86 -5.46 -9.09 -3.56
C PHE A 86 -5.98 -9.85 -2.33
N ILE A 87 -5.53 -11.09 -2.16
CA ILE A 87 -5.89 -11.92 -0.99
C ILE A 87 -4.99 -11.64 0.22
N SER A 88 -3.86 -10.97 0.01
CA SER A 88 -2.94 -10.49 1.05
C SER A 88 -2.86 -8.97 1.04
N GLY A 89 -2.64 -8.40 2.23
CA GLY A 89 -2.41 -6.96 2.36
C GLY A 89 -1.11 -6.55 1.67
N ASP A 90 -1.07 -5.32 1.17
CA ASP A 90 0.10 -4.74 0.51
C ASP A 90 1.36 -4.88 1.41
N PRO A 91 2.46 -5.50 0.92
CA PRO A 91 3.69 -5.67 1.69
C PRO A 91 4.37 -4.35 2.06
N ILE A 92 4.18 -3.28 1.28
CA ILE A 92 4.61 -1.92 1.65
C ILE A 92 3.55 -1.18 2.46
N SER A 93 2.48 -1.89 2.84
CA SER A 93 1.38 -1.43 3.67
C SER A 93 0.76 -0.15 3.10
N ILE A 94 0.54 0.87 3.92
CA ILE A 94 -0.09 2.14 3.52
C ILE A 94 0.68 2.89 2.44
N ARG A 95 1.96 2.57 2.18
CA ARG A 95 2.69 3.14 1.04
C ARG A 95 2.02 2.72 -0.28
N GLY A 96 1.43 1.51 -0.28
CA GLY A 96 0.57 0.92 -1.30
C GLY A 96 -0.80 1.57 -1.46
N GLY A 97 -1.22 2.43 -0.52
CA GLY A 97 -2.57 3.00 -0.48
C GLY A 97 -3.36 2.59 0.76
N ILE A 98 -4.52 3.22 0.95
CA ILE A 98 -5.38 3.00 2.12
C ILE A 98 -6.12 1.66 2.09
N ASN A 99 -6.39 1.16 0.88
CA ASN A 99 -6.97 -0.16 0.69
C ASN A 99 -5.85 -1.16 0.40
N LEU A 100 -5.38 -1.82 1.44
CA LEU A 100 -4.26 -2.76 1.37
C LEU A 100 -4.51 -3.96 0.45
N TYR A 101 -5.75 -4.19 0.02
CA TYR A 101 -6.14 -5.31 -0.84
C TYR A 101 -6.49 -4.85 -2.26
N GLN A 102 -6.34 -3.56 -2.58
CA GLN A 102 -6.70 -3.03 -3.89
C GLN A 102 -5.70 -3.43 -4.97
N TYR A 103 -6.21 -3.88 -6.13
CA TYR A 103 -5.42 -4.08 -7.34
C TYR A 103 -4.98 -2.77 -7.97
N ALA A 104 -5.94 -1.95 -8.42
CA ALA A 104 -5.68 -0.62 -8.94
C ALA A 104 -6.84 0.32 -8.58
N PRO A 105 -6.61 1.64 -8.51
CA PRO A 105 -7.68 2.63 -8.37
C PRO A 105 -8.71 2.56 -9.50
N ASN A 106 -8.26 2.29 -10.72
CA ASN A 106 -9.11 2.07 -11.89
C ASN A 106 -8.39 1.11 -12.86
N PRO A 107 -8.85 -0.13 -13.05
CA PRO A 107 -8.15 -1.15 -13.84
C PRO A 107 -8.16 -0.88 -15.36
N ILE A 108 -8.97 0.07 -15.85
CA ILE A 108 -8.98 0.49 -17.26
C ILE A 108 -7.86 1.52 -17.52
N LYS A 109 -7.53 2.36 -16.53
CA LYS A 109 -6.55 3.44 -16.67
C LYS A 109 -5.20 3.15 -15.99
N TRP A 110 -5.18 2.21 -15.05
CA TRP A 110 -4.05 1.93 -14.19
C TRP A 110 -3.81 0.43 -14.11
N ILE A 111 -2.53 0.08 -14.11
CA ILE A 111 -2.04 -1.25 -13.82
C ILE A 111 -1.19 -1.19 -12.55
N ASP A 112 -1.12 -2.29 -11.81
CA ASP A 112 -0.17 -2.47 -10.70
C ASP A 112 0.81 -3.60 -11.04
N PRO A 113 1.87 -3.33 -11.83
CA PRO A 113 2.75 -4.37 -12.36
C PRO A 113 3.59 -5.07 -11.28
N LEU A 114 3.76 -4.43 -10.12
CA LEU A 114 4.54 -4.97 -9.01
C LEU A 114 3.62 -5.55 -7.93
N GLY A 115 2.36 -5.15 -7.87
CA GLY A 115 1.52 -5.38 -6.69
C GLY A 115 1.88 -4.43 -5.55
N LEU A 116 2.32 -3.20 -5.84
CA LEU A 116 2.69 -2.15 -4.90
C LEU A 116 2.24 -0.77 -5.46
N TYR A 117 1.07 -0.27 -5.07
CA TYR A 117 0.53 0.96 -5.66
C TYR A 117 1.14 2.27 -5.09
N ASN A 118 1.29 3.33 -5.90
CA ASN A 118 2.29 4.39 -5.69
C ASN A 118 1.76 5.85 -5.90
N GLY A 119 1.49 6.59 -4.81
CA GLY A 119 1.83 8.03 -4.69
C GLY A 119 0.84 9.18 -5.00
N GLU A 120 1.34 10.40 -4.70
CA GLU A 120 0.72 11.72 -4.42
C GLU A 120 -0.37 12.27 -5.37
N GLY A 121 -0.48 11.78 -6.59
CA GLY A 121 -1.42 12.30 -7.60
C GLY A 121 -2.87 11.81 -7.46
N GLN A 122 -3.13 10.89 -6.52
CA GLN A 122 -4.44 10.28 -6.29
C GLN A 122 -4.96 10.39 -4.87
N ARG A 123 -4.15 10.91 -3.94
CA ARG A 123 -4.58 11.15 -2.57
C ARG A 123 -5.06 12.59 -2.46
N GLU A 124 -6.28 12.78 -1.96
CA GLU A 124 -6.78 14.13 -1.66
C GLU A 124 -5.89 14.79 -0.59
N LEU A 125 -5.77 16.12 -0.66
CA LEU A 125 -5.04 16.90 0.34
C LEU A 125 -5.63 16.65 1.74
N GLY A 126 -4.77 16.41 2.72
CA GLY A 126 -5.19 16.08 4.08
C GLY A 126 -5.68 14.64 4.28
N LYS A 127 -5.58 13.75 3.28
CA LYS A 127 -5.91 12.32 3.43
C LYS A 127 -4.66 11.46 3.52
N TYR A 128 -4.36 10.99 4.73
CA TYR A 128 -3.28 10.07 5.03
C TYR A 128 -3.65 9.17 6.20
N HIS A 129 -2.89 8.11 6.41
CA HIS A 129 -3.15 7.16 7.49
C HIS A 129 -2.59 7.68 8.81
N VAL A 130 -3.44 7.76 9.82
CA VAL A 130 -3.07 8.10 11.19
C VAL A 130 -3.15 6.84 12.04
N PHE A 131 -2.03 6.42 12.61
CA PHE A 131 -1.97 5.26 13.50
C PHE A 131 -2.63 5.58 14.84
N HIS A 132 -2.45 6.79 15.35
CA HIS A 132 -3.02 7.25 16.61
C HIS A 132 -3.07 8.78 16.64
N GLU A 133 -4.14 9.33 17.18
CA GLU A 133 -4.26 10.76 17.47
C GLU A 133 -4.13 11.00 18.96
N HIS A 134 -3.40 12.05 19.32
CA HIS A 134 -3.34 12.59 20.67
C HIS A 134 -3.80 14.05 20.65
N ASN A 135 -4.76 14.38 21.50
CA ASN A 135 -5.28 15.74 21.64
C ASN A 135 -4.55 16.43 22.80
N LEU A 136 -4.01 17.61 22.52
CA LEU A 136 -3.40 18.51 23.49
C LEU A 136 -4.46 19.48 24.04
N ASP A 137 -4.34 19.80 25.32
CA ASP A 137 -5.10 20.89 25.91
C ASP A 137 -4.58 22.24 25.43
N ILE A 138 -5.44 23.27 25.43
CA ILE A 138 -5.07 24.62 24.97
C ILE A 138 -3.88 25.21 25.72
N THR A 139 -3.72 24.84 27.00
CA THR A 139 -2.58 25.26 27.84
C THR A 139 -1.27 24.61 27.44
N GLU A 140 -1.32 23.56 26.62
CA GLU A 140 -0.17 22.76 26.20
C GLU A 140 0.33 23.19 24.82
N TYR A 141 -0.41 24.01 24.06
CA TYR A 141 -0.03 24.38 22.69
C TYR A 141 1.34 25.05 22.60
N GLY A 142 1.73 25.79 23.63
CA GLY A 142 3.01 26.50 23.71
C GLY A 142 4.22 25.63 24.07
N LEU A 143 4.02 24.33 24.30
CA LEU A 143 5.11 23.44 24.69
C LEU A 143 6.04 23.11 23.52
N SER A 144 7.22 22.59 23.86
CA SER A 144 8.19 22.14 22.88
C SER A 144 7.70 20.91 22.10
N ASP A 145 8.23 20.68 20.90
CA ASP A 145 7.94 19.44 20.15
C ASP A 145 8.36 18.20 20.93
N ALA A 146 9.46 18.29 21.66
CA ALA A 146 9.93 17.23 22.56
C ALA A 146 8.87 16.85 23.61
N GLU A 147 8.20 17.84 24.20
CA GLU A 147 7.14 17.63 25.18
C GLU A 147 5.84 17.13 24.55
N HIS A 148 5.49 17.62 23.36
CA HIS A 148 4.37 17.10 22.57
C HIS A 148 4.58 15.62 22.20
N PHE A 149 5.77 15.26 21.74
CA PHE A 149 6.10 13.89 21.34
C PHE A 149 6.16 12.95 22.53
N SER A 150 6.65 13.43 23.69
CA SER A 150 6.61 12.68 24.94
C SER A 150 5.18 12.30 25.35
N ARG A 151 4.23 13.25 25.28
CA ARG A 151 2.81 12.99 25.53
C ARG A 151 2.19 12.03 24.51
N GLY A 152 2.49 12.21 23.23
CA GLY A 152 2.05 11.28 22.19
C GLY A 152 2.56 9.86 22.45
N ASN A 153 3.84 9.72 22.81
CA ASN A 153 4.45 8.43 23.14
C ASN A 153 3.78 7.79 24.36
N GLN A 154 3.43 8.56 25.38
CA GLN A 154 2.63 8.08 26.50
C GLN A 154 1.27 7.55 26.02
N ALA A 155 0.53 8.33 25.24
CA ALA A 155 -0.81 7.97 24.78
C ALA A 155 -0.81 6.68 23.95
N ILE A 156 0.15 6.51 23.02
CA ILE A 156 0.23 5.28 22.24
C ILE A 156 0.70 4.08 23.09
N SER A 157 1.56 4.30 24.08
CA SER A 157 1.98 3.26 25.04
C SER A 157 0.78 2.70 25.82
N GLU A 158 -0.09 3.59 26.30
CA GLU A 158 -1.33 3.23 26.98
C GLU A 158 -2.27 2.46 26.04
N ARG A 159 -2.44 2.91 24.79
CA ARG A 159 -3.22 2.18 23.80
C ARG A 159 -2.67 0.79 23.55
N MET A 160 -1.37 0.64 23.35
CA MET A 160 -0.74 -0.67 23.10
C MET A 160 -0.89 -1.65 24.27
N LYS A 161 -1.03 -1.15 25.50
CA LYS A 161 -1.34 -1.98 26.67
C LYS A 161 -2.79 -2.49 26.62
N ASN A 162 -3.72 -1.65 26.18
CA ASN A 162 -5.16 -1.94 26.15
C ASN A 162 -5.62 -2.64 24.85
N ASP A 163 -4.80 -2.61 23.80
CA ASP A 163 -5.11 -3.20 22.49
C ASP A 163 -3.93 -4.06 22.00
N PRO A 164 -3.88 -5.36 22.38
CA PRO A 164 -2.82 -6.28 21.97
C PRO A 164 -2.76 -6.53 20.45
N ALA A 165 -3.89 -6.38 19.75
CA ALA A 165 -3.93 -6.55 18.30
C ALA A 165 -3.22 -5.39 17.61
N PHE A 166 -3.55 -4.15 18.00
CA PHE A 166 -2.85 -2.95 17.56
C PHE A 166 -1.36 -2.98 17.93
N ARG A 167 -1.02 -3.42 19.14
CA ARG A 167 0.38 -3.60 19.56
C ARG A 167 1.15 -4.53 18.62
N ARG A 168 0.56 -5.69 18.30
CA ARG A 168 1.18 -6.67 17.40
C ARG A 168 1.34 -6.12 15.99
N GLU A 169 0.30 -5.47 15.46
CA GLU A 169 0.34 -4.82 14.14
C GLU A 169 1.46 -3.78 14.07
N MET A 170 1.51 -2.86 15.05
CA MET A 170 2.52 -1.82 15.11
C MET A 170 3.94 -2.39 15.22
N GLN A 171 4.15 -3.41 16.07
CA GLN A 171 5.47 -4.04 16.18
C GLN A 171 5.89 -4.78 14.92
N THR A 172 4.96 -5.46 14.25
CA THR A 172 5.23 -6.13 12.97
C THR A 172 5.61 -5.13 11.90
N LYS A 173 4.90 -4.00 11.83
CA LYS A 173 5.12 -2.97 10.80
C LYS A 173 6.31 -2.06 11.08
N TYR A 174 6.55 -1.73 12.35
CA TYR A 174 7.63 -0.86 12.81
C TYR A 174 8.40 -1.52 13.96
N PRO A 175 9.33 -2.44 13.66
CA PRO A 175 10.11 -3.12 14.68
C PRO A 175 10.82 -2.13 15.62
N GLY A 176 10.68 -2.34 16.94
CA GLY A 176 11.24 -1.45 17.97
C GLY A 176 10.28 -0.37 18.47
N VAL A 177 9.10 -0.21 17.86
CA VAL A 177 8.12 0.81 18.27
C VAL A 177 7.60 0.56 19.68
N VAL A 178 7.32 -0.69 20.04
CA VAL A 178 6.74 -1.04 21.34
C VAL A 178 7.72 -0.71 22.46
N GLU A 179 9.00 -1.02 22.26
CA GLU A 179 10.08 -0.75 23.19
C GLU A 179 10.31 0.77 23.34
N HIS A 180 10.30 1.51 22.23
CA HIS A 180 10.53 2.96 22.23
C HIS A 180 9.49 3.75 23.01
N VAL A 181 8.22 3.34 22.94
CA VAL A 181 7.11 4.05 23.60
C VAL A 181 6.92 3.64 25.06
N GLN A 182 7.68 2.68 25.59
CA GLN A 182 7.64 2.41 27.02
C GLN A 182 8.31 3.53 27.82
N PRO A 183 7.82 3.83 29.03
CA PRO A 183 8.53 4.73 29.93
C PRO A 183 9.86 4.10 30.36
N SER A 184 10.85 4.95 30.61
CA SER A 184 12.06 4.56 31.35
C SER A 184 11.72 4.10 32.77
N SER A 185 12.69 3.51 33.46
CA SER A 185 12.53 3.10 34.87
C SER A 185 12.09 4.24 35.79
N GLY A 186 12.41 5.49 35.45
CA GLY A 186 11.97 6.70 36.15
C GLY A 186 10.61 7.24 35.72
N GLY A 187 9.83 6.49 34.91
CA GLY A 187 8.50 6.88 34.45
C GLY A 187 8.48 7.90 33.31
N LYS A 188 9.64 8.33 32.78
CA LYS A 188 9.72 9.32 31.71
C LYS A 188 9.60 8.66 30.34
N PHE A 189 8.79 9.25 29.45
CA PHE A 189 8.68 8.85 28.05
C PHE A 189 9.71 9.56 27.17
N SER A 190 10.07 8.90 26.05
CA SER A 190 10.97 9.47 25.04
C SER A 190 10.39 10.76 24.46
N THR A 191 11.24 11.77 24.27
CA THR A 191 10.87 13.02 23.57
C THR A 191 11.00 12.92 22.06
N GLU A 192 11.45 11.77 21.55
CA GLU A 192 11.63 11.52 20.12
C GLU A 192 10.46 10.70 19.58
N SER A 193 10.14 10.92 18.30
CA SER A 193 9.17 10.08 17.62
C SER A 193 9.68 8.62 17.48
N PRO A 194 8.80 7.61 17.48
CA PRO A 194 9.22 6.21 17.37
C PRO A 194 9.91 5.86 16.04
N PRO A 195 10.68 4.75 15.99
CA PRO A 195 11.35 4.31 14.77
C PRO A 195 10.38 4.16 13.59
N GLY A 196 10.75 4.69 12.42
CA GLY A 196 9.93 4.64 11.20
C GLY A 196 8.66 5.52 11.22
N LEU A 197 8.34 6.15 12.35
CA LEU A 197 7.14 6.96 12.55
C LEU A 197 7.52 8.40 12.89
N THR A 198 6.57 9.32 12.73
CA THR A 198 6.70 10.71 13.19
C THR A 198 5.39 11.21 13.76
N TRP A 199 5.48 12.01 14.82
CA TRP A 199 4.36 12.82 15.26
C TRP A 199 4.20 14.02 14.33
N HIS A 200 3.03 14.14 13.72
CA HIS A 200 2.65 15.22 12.84
C HIS A 200 1.70 16.17 13.59
N HIS A 201 2.06 17.45 13.67
CA HIS A 201 1.14 18.50 14.09
C HIS A 201 0.14 18.77 12.98
N GLU A 202 -1.09 18.36 13.20
CA GLU A 202 -2.22 18.52 12.28
C GLU A 202 -2.54 19.98 11.98
N ASN A 203 -3.20 20.20 10.85
CA ASN A 203 -3.75 21.53 10.55
C ASN A 203 -4.84 21.95 11.54
N LYS A 204 -5.52 20.98 12.14
CA LYS A 204 -6.47 21.19 13.24
C LYS A 204 -5.72 21.51 14.55
N PRO A 205 -6.07 22.60 15.25
CA PRO A 205 -5.47 22.96 16.54
C PRO A 205 -5.44 21.82 17.56
N GLY A 206 -4.26 21.60 18.15
CA GLY A 206 -4.05 20.69 19.27
C GLY A 206 -4.03 19.21 18.94
N VAL A 207 -4.01 18.80 17.66
CA VAL A 207 -4.03 17.38 17.29
C VAL A 207 -2.66 16.91 16.81
N LEU A 208 -2.08 15.96 17.54
CA LEU A 208 -0.89 15.23 17.12
C LEU A 208 -1.29 13.90 16.51
N SER A 209 -0.91 13.66 15.27
CA SER A 209 -1.15 12.39 14.59
C SER A 209 0.15 11.61 14.45
N LEU A 210 0.17 10.36 14.90
CA LEU A 210 1.29 9.45 14.62
C LEU A 210 1.12 8.89 13.21
N VAL A 211 2.07 9.20 12.34
CA VAL A 211 2.04 8.86 10.92
C VAL A 211 3.35 8.20 10.50
N ASP A 212 3.38 7.57 9.32
CA ASP A 212 4.62 7.02 8.76
C ASP A 212 5.59 8.14 8.38
N ARG A 213 6.84 8.04 8.84
CA ARG A 213 7.84 9.09 8.63
C ARG A 213 8.23 9.24 7.16
N LEU A 214 8.37 8.12 6.46
CA LEU A 214 8.80 8.14 5.06
C LEU A 214 7.66 8.68 4.19
N ASP A 215 6.41 8.26 4.44
CA ASP A 215 5.22 8.79 3.77
C ASP A 215 5.07 10.30 4.03
N HIS A 216 5.19 10.74 5.29
CA HIS A 216 5.18 12.17 5.67
C HIS A 216 6.25 12.99 4.95
N LYS A 217 7.48 12.48 4.89
CA LYS A 217 8.60 13.13 4.21
C LYS A 217 8.43 13.17 2.69
N THR A 218 7.94 12.07 2.11
CA THR A 218 7.84 11.90 0.65
C THR A 218 6.68 12.70 0.09
N TYR A 219 5.55 12.72 0.80
CA TYR A 219 4.30 13.31 0.34
C TYR A 219 3.90 14.56 1.12
N HIS A 220 4.89 15.44 1.35
CA HIS A 220 4.78 16.59 2.25
C HIS A 220 3.57 17.49 1.94
N LYS A 221 3.17 17.63 0.66
CA LYS A 221 2.03 18.48 0.28
C LYS A 221 0.68 17.89 0.69
N ILE A 222 0.56 16.58 0.87
CA ILE A 222 -0.67 15.96 1.38
C ILE A 222 -0.86 16.35 2.85
N TYR A 223 0.21 16.29 3.64
CA TYR A 223 0.18 16.60 5.08
C TYR A 223 0.10 18.11 5.35
N HIS A 224 0.78 18.90 4.52
CA HIS A 224 0.86 20.36 4.64
C HIS A 224 0.40 21.05 3.34
N PRO A 225 -0.91 21.08 3.05
CA PRO A 225 -1.44 21.59 1.77
C PRO A 225 -1.13 23.06 1.49
N ASP A 226 -1.09 23.88 2.53
CA ASP A 226 -0.75 25.30 2.46
C ASP A 226 0.72 25.60 2.72
N GLY A 227 1.56 24.55 2.79
CA GLY A 227 2.99 24.66 3.05
C GLY A 227 3.35 25.06 4.48
N SER A 228 2.39 25.14 5.41
CA SER A 228 2.64 25.49 6.80
C SER A 228 2.21 24.38 7.76
N GLY A 229 3.14 23.99 8.64
CA GLY A 229 2.88 22.97 9.66
C GLY A 229 1.88 23.43 10.71
N GLY A 230 1.08 22.48 11.23
CA GLY A 230 0.10 22.70 12.28
C GLY A 230 0.62 23.53 13.45
N ARG A 231 1.85 23.26 13.87
CA ARG A 231 2.51 24.00 14.96
C ARG A 231 2.53 25.52 14.76
N LYS A 232 2.77 25.99 13.54
CA LYS A 232 2.76 27.43 13.20
C LYS A 232 1.36 28.01 13.29
N LYS A 233 0.33 27.21 13.02
CA LYS A 233 -1.09 27.61 13.03
C LYS A 233 -1.66 27.66 14.45
N TRP A 234 -1.18 26.82 15.35
CA TRP A 234 -1.69 26.75 16.73
C TRP A 234 -1.17 27.87 17.63
N GLY A 235 -0.21 28.68 17.15
CA GLY A 235 0.38 29.78 17.92
C GLY A 235 1.46 29.36 18.93
N GLY A 236 1.90 28.10 18.91
CA GLY A 236 2.89 27.55 19.85
C GLY A 236 4.36 27.64 19.40
N GLY A 237 4.63 28.09 18.18
CA GLY A 237 6.01 28.29 17.69
C GLY A 237 6.56 29.63 18.18
N THR A 238 7.64 29.61 18.96
CA THR A 238 8.50 30.79 19.09
C THR A 238 8.98 31.18 17.69
N GLY A 239 8.91 32.47 17.37
CA GLY A 239 9.16 32.99 16.03
C GLY A 239 10.42 32.42 15.37
N CYS A 240 10.34 32.26 14.04
CA CYS A 240 11.41 31.77 13.18
C CYS A 240 12.78 32.30 13.63
N ARG A 241 13.69 31.39 13.99
CA ARG A 241 15.13 31.62 13.88
C ARG A 241 15.64 30.85 12.68
#